data_AF-A0A9X1S8N0-F1
#
_entry.id   AF-A0A9X1S8N0-F1
#
_cell.length_a   1.000
_cell.length_b   1.000
_cell.length_c   1.000
_cell.angle_alpha   90.00
_cell.angle_beta   90.00
_cell.angle_gamma   90.00
#
_symmetry.space_group_name_H-M   'P 1'
#
loop_
_entity.id
_entity.type
_entity.pdbx_description
1 polymer ?
#
loop_
_entity_poly.entity_id
_entity_poly.type
_entity_poly.pdbx_seq_one_letter_code
_entity_poly.pdbx_strand_id
1 'polypeptide(L)' 'METPGYKARKELIIDPSTGQLIGEREILLEDQGSIPAGSAVCWTAVTTSVVDSAP' A
#
# COMPACT_ATOMS: atom_id res chain seq x y z
N MET A 1 -6.30 21.51 -17.44
CA MET A 1 -7.23 21.32 -16.31
C MET A 1 -6.62 20.25 -15.45
N GLU A 2 -5.94 20.62 -14.36
CA GLU A 2 -5.43 19.65 -13.40
C GLU A 2 -6.65 19.04 -12.72
N THR A 3 -6.89 17.74 -12.91
CA THR A 3 -7.83 17.03 -12.05
C THR A 3 -7.27 17.15 -10.63
N PRO A 4 -8.00 17.70 -9.64
CA PRO A 4 -7.49 17.68 -8.28
C PRO A 4 -7.31 16.21 -7.90
N GLY A 5 -6.05 15.80 -7.75
CA GLY A 5 -5.75 14.49 -7.18
C GLY A 5 -6.41 14.38 -5.81
N TYR A 6 -6.92 13.19 -5.48
CA TYR A 6 -7.48 12.95 -4.15
C TYR A 6 -6.35 12.92 -3.11
N LYS A 7 -6.61 13.37 -1.88
CA LYS A 7 -5.62 13.27 -0.81
C LYS A 7 -5.60 11.86 -0.23
N ALA A 8 -4.48 11.17 -0.39
CA ALA A 8 -4.20 9.90 0.25
C ALA A 8 -2.81 9.88 0.89
N ARG A 9 -2.65 9.03 1.91
CA ARG A 9 -1.36 8.67 2.49
C ARG A 9 -0.94 7.32 1.93
N LYS A 10 0.24 7.27 1.31
CA LYS A 10 0.91 6.01 0.96
C LYS A 10 1.63 5.46 2.20
N GLU A 11 1.46 4.16 2.43
CA GLU A 11 2.05 3.42 3.55
C GLU A 11 2.87 2.24 3.02
N LEU A 12 4.07 2.06 3.59
CA LEU A 12 4.86 0.84 3.43
C LEU A 12 4.62 -0.05 4.65
N ILE A 13 4.33 -1.32 4.42
CA ILE A 13 4.09 -2.31 5.46
C ILE A 13 5.34 -3.18 5.56
N ILE A 14 6.06 -3.04 6.66
CA ILE A 14 7.31 -3.75 6.92
C ILE A 14 7.12 -4.66 8.15
N ASP A 15 7.57 -5.91 8.07
CA ASP A 15 7.71 -6.77 9.25
C ASP A 15 8.82 -6.20 10.15
N PRO A 16 8.53 -5.73 11.36
CA PRO A 16 9.53 -5.13 12.23
C PRO A 16 10.56 -6.13 12.76
N SER A 17 10.27 -7.43 12.75
CA SER A 17 11.18 -8.46 13.24
C SER A 17 12.25 -8.86 12.22
N THR A 18 11.91 -8.81 10.93
CA THR A 18 12.77 -9.24 9.82
C THR A 18 13.21 -8.10 8.91
N GLY A 19 12.55 -6.94 8.98
CA GLY A 19 12.73 -5.85 8.02
C GLY A 19 12.11 -6.13 6.64
N GLN A 20 11.38 -7.23 6.48
CA GLN A 20 10.83 -7.62 5.18
C GLN A 20 9.71 -6.68 4.74
N LEU A 21 9.77 -6.23 3.49
CA LEU A 21 8.66 -5.55 2.83
C LEU A 21 7.53 -6.55 2.59
N ILE A 22 6.40 -6.34 3.25
CA ILE A 22 5.16 -7.12 3.06
C ILE A 22 4.37 -6.52 1.89
N GLY A 23 4.35 -5.19 1.77
CA GLY A 23 3.60 -4.52 0.72
C GLY A 23 3.45 -3.01 0.90
N GLU A 24 2.60 -2.43 0.06
CA GLU A 24 2.21 -1.02 0.15
C GLU A 24 0.68 -0.87 0.09
N ARG A 25 0.17 0.21 0.66
CA ARG A 25 -1.24 0.61 0.50
C ARG A 25 -1.41 2.12 0.47
N GLU A 26 -2.54 2.57 -0.05
CA GLU A 26 -2.96 3.98 0.02
C GLU A 26 -4.25 4.11 0.82
N ILE A 27 -4.22 5.02 1.80
CA ILE A 27 -5.34 5.34 2.68
C ILE A 27 -5.86 6.73 2.34
N LEU A 28 -7.15 6.85 2.06
CA LEU A 28 -7.78 8.16 1.86
C LEU A 28 -7.67 9.02 3.13
N LEU A 29 -7.28 10.28 2.96
CA LEU A 29 -7.24 11.28 4.04
C LEU A 29 -8.47 12.18 4.08
N GLU A 30 -9.30 12.10 3.04
CA GLU A 30 -10.56 12.80 2.89
C GLU A 30 -11.56 11.89 2.17
N ASP A 31 -12.86 12.17 2.31
CA ASP A 31 -13.88 11.43 1.58
C ASP A 31 -13.70 11.63 0.07
N GLN A 32 -13.81 10.55 -0.69
CA GLN A 32 -13.78 10.56 -2.16
C GLN A 32 -15.10 10.01 -2.70
N GLY A 33 -16.05 10.91 -2.98
CA GLY A 33 -17.40 10.53 -3.40
C GLY A 33 -18.10 9.74 -2.29
N SER A 34 -18.47 8.49 -2.57
CA SER A 34 -19.08 7.59 -1.58
C SER A 34 -18.06 6.77 -0.77
N ILE A 35 -16.76 6.96 -1.01
CA ILE A 35 -15.70 6.26 -0.30
C ILE A 35 -15.24 7.14 0.88
N PRO A 36 -15.41 6.69 2.14
CA PRO A 36 -15.06 7.51 3.29
C PRO A 36 -13.54 7.60 3.50
N ALA A 37 -13.10 8.68 4.14
CA ALA A 37 -11.74 8.82 4.66
C ALA A 37 -11.36 7.62 5.55
N GLY A 38 -10.09 7.21 5.50
CA GLY A 38 -9.60 6.02 6.17
C GLY A 38 -9.76 4.73 5.37
N SER A 39 -10.47 4.75 4.24
CA SER A 39 -10.56 3.59 3.34
C SER A 39 -9.22 3.30 2.66
N ALA A 40 -8.84 2.03 2.62
CA ALA A 40 -7.74 1.56 1.78
C ALA A 40 -8.26 1.40 0.34
N VAL A 41 -7.70 2.18 -0.59
CA VAL A 41 -8.16 2.24 -1.98
C VAL A 41 -7.23 1.54 -2.98
N CYS A 42 -5.98 1.33 -2.60
CA CYS A 42 -4.97 0.59 -3.36
C CYS A 42 -4.14 -0.28 -2.42
N TRP A 43 -3.73 -1.48 -2.85
CA TRP A 43 -2.78 -2.32 -2.13
C TRP A 43 -1.98 -3.24 -3.07
N THR A 44 -0.76 -3.55 -2.68
CA THR A 44 0.11 -4.57 -3.29
C THR A 44 0.73 -5.42 -2.19
N ALA A 45 0.91 -6.72 -2.41
CA ALA A 45 1.65 -7.61 -1.51
C ALA A 45 2.83 -8.29 -2.21
N VAL A 46 3.91 -8.51 -1.46
CA VAL A 46 5.12 -9.20 -1.91
C VAL A 46 5.33 -10.42 -1.03
N THR A 47 5.53 -11.57 -1.67
CA THR A 47 5.97 -12.80 -0.99
C THR A 47 7.40 -13.09 -1.43
N THR A 48 8.33 -13.13 -0.48
CA THR A 48 9.71 -13.56 -0.74
C THR A 48 9.95 -14.94 -0.17
N SER A 49 10.53 -15.83 -0.97
CA SER A 49 10.97 -17.16 -0.54
C SER A 49 12.44 -17.34 -0.84
N VAL A 50 13.18 -17.95 0.08
CA VAL A 50 14.54 -18.43 -0.18
C VAL A 50 14.42 -19.81 -0.85
N VAL A 51 15.12 -19.99 -1.97
CA VAL A 51 15.20 -21.26 -2.71
C VAL A 51 16.66 -21.70 -2.80
N ASP A 52 16.90 -23.02 -2.79
CA ASP A 52 18.25 -23.61 -2.81
C ASP A 52 18.79 -23.86 -4.23
N SER A 53 18.01 -23.53 -5.26
CA SER A 53 18.43 -23.60 -6.66
C SER A 53 17.83 -22.47 -7.47
N ALA A 54 18.63 -21.81 -8.29
CA ALA A 54 18.14 -20.90 -9.33
C ALA A 54 17.66 -21.69 -10.57
N PRO A 55 16.74 -21.13 -11.38
CA PRO A 55 16.27 -21.75 -12.62
C PRO A 55 17.37 -22.06 -13.64
#